data_AF-A0A970JJD1-F1
#
_entry.id   AF-A0A970JJD1-F1
#
_cell.length_a   1.000
_cell.length_b   1.000
_cell.length_c   1.000
_cell.angle_alpha   90.00
_cell.angle_beta   90.00
_cell.angle_gamma   90.00
#
_symmetry.space_group_name_H-M   'P 1'
#
loop_
_entity.id
_entity.type
_entity.pdbx_description
1 polymer ?
#
loop_
_entity_poly.entity_id
_entity_poly.type
_entity_poly.pdbx_seq_one_letter_code
_entity_poly.pdbx_strand_id
1 'polypeptide(L)'
;MKVVYVDTVFFMNFAVNFLMLLAAAKFSGLPYRKRRLLLSAVAGGLYSVLVCVPGLEILSSALFKLIAAALMVLVGFGFGSFRRYLKYMLLFLLVSVVFGGGVFAVYIASGGKVQD
;
A
#
# COMPACT_ATOMS: atom_id res chain seq x y z
N MET A 1 -20.72 -6.92 16.98
CA MET A 1 -19.32 -7.40 16.90
C MET A 1 -18.94 -7.53 15.44
N LYS A 2 -17.88 -6.84 14.98
CA LYS A 2 -17.39 -6.94 13.59
C LYS A 2 -16.28 -7.98 13.58
N VAL A 3 -16.53 -9.14 13.00
CA VAL A 3 -15.50 -10.19 12.86
C VAL A 3 -14.61 -9.81 11.69
N VAL A 4 -13.34 -9.54 11.95
CA VAL A 4 -12.35 -9.23 10.91
C VAL A 4 -11.48 -10.47 10.74
N TYR A 5 -11.53 -11.07 9.55
CA TYR A 5 -10.70 -12.23 9.19
C TYR A 5 -9.29 -11.74 8.86
N VAL A 6 -8.34 -12.03 9.76
CA VAL A 6 -6.94 -11.61 9.64
C VAL A 6 -6.31 -12.13 8.35
N ASP A 7 -6.61 -13.37 7.96
CA ASP A 7 -6.09 -13.97 6.74
C ASP A 7 -6.52 -13.18 5.50
N THR A 8 -7.81 -12.83 5.40
CA THR A 8 -8.33 -12.05 4.27
C THR A 8 -7.70 -10.66 4.22
N VAL A 9 -7.57 -9.98 5.37
CA VAL A 9 -6.92 -8.66 5.44
C VAL A 9 -5.47 -8.76 4.98
N PHE A 10 -4.73 -9.77 5.44
CA PHE A 10 -3.33 -10.00 5.08
C PHE A 10 -3.17 -10.27 3.58
N PHE A 11 -3.87 -11.26 3.04
CA PHE A 11 -3.71 -11.66 1.63
C PHE A 11 -4.18 -10.58 0.66
N MET A 12 -5.29 -9.89 0.96
CA MET A 12 -5.80 -8.80 0.13
C MET A 12 -4.82 -7.62 0.13
N ASN A 13 -4.33 -7.21 1.31
CA ASN A 13 -3.36 -6.13 1.40
C ASN A 13 -2.02 -6.51 0.76
N PHE A 14 -1.56 -7.73 0.96
CA PHE A 14 -0.35 -8.24 0.30
C PHE A 14 -0.49 -8.17 -1.22
N ALA A 15 -1.60 -8.66 -1.78
CA ALA A 15 -1.83 -8.65 -3.22
C ALA A 15 -1.93 -7.23 -3.78
N VAL A 16 -2.71 -6.35 -3.14
CA VAL A 16 -2.86 -4.95 -3.57
C VAL A 16 -1.52 -4.21 -3.50
N ASN A 17 -0.81 -4.30 -2.37
CA ASN A 17 0.49 -3.65 -2.23
C ASN A 17 1.52 -4.17 -3.23
N PHE A 18 1.55 -5.48 -3.47
CA PHE A 18 2.42 -6.08 -4.48
C PHE A 18 2.10 -5.56 -5.88
N LEU A 19 0.83 -5.49 -6.26
CA LEU A 19 0.39 -4.95 -7.55
C LEU A 19 0.74 -3.48 -7.70
N MET A 20 0.52 -2.67 -6.66
CA MET A 20 0.87 -1.25 -6.67
C MET A 20 2.37 -1.02 -6.82
N LEU A 21 3.18 -1.75 -6.06
CA LEU A 21 4.64 -1.71 -6.14
C LEU A 21 5.13 -2.18 -7.52
N LEU A 22 4.51 -3.22 -8.09
CA LEU A 22 4.84 -3.73 -9.41
C LEU A 22 4.44 -2.74 -10.51
N ALA A 23 3.28 -2.09 -10.40
CA ALA A 23 2.85 -1.03 -11.30
C ALA A 23 3.81 0.17 -11.23
N ALA A 24 4.12 0.66 -10.03
CA ALA A 24 5.09 1.74 -9.82
C ALA A 24 6.47 1.38 -10.40
N ALA A 25 6.94 0.14 -10.22
CA ALA A 25 8.18 -0.35 -10.81
C ALA A 25 8.13 -0.35 -12.35
N LYS A 26 7.03 -0.84 -12.92
CA LYS A 26 6.83 -0.92 -14.37
C LYS A 26 6.77 0.46 -15.01
N PHE A 27 6.08 1.42 -14.39
CA PHE A 27 6.05 2.81 -14.84
C PHE A 27 7.39 3.54 -14.68
N SER A 28 8.24 3.11 -13.73
CA SER A 28 9.55 3.71 -13.54
C SER A 28 10.54 3.35 -14.65
N GLY A 29 10.37 2.20 -15.33
CA GLY A 29 11.25 1.74 -16.40
C GLY A 29 12.68 1.38 -15.94
N LEU A 30 12.92 1.35 -14.62
CA LEU A 30 14.21 1.00 -14.02
C LEU A 30 14.30 -0.51 -13.68
N PRO A 31 15.51 -1.09 -13.64
CA PRO A 31 15.70 -2.48 -13.24
C PRO A 31 15.25 -2.70 -11.80
N TYR A 32 14.28 -3.60 -11.60
CA TYR A 32 13.74 -3.94 -10.28
C TYR A 32 13.90 -5.44 -9.98
N ARG A 33 13.98 -5.79 -8.69
CA ARG A 33 14.04 -7.20 -8.23
C ARG A 33 12.70 -7.62 -7.65
N LYS A 34 12.01 -8.57 -8.32
CA LYS A 34 10.72 -9.14 -7.88
C LYS A 34 10.73 -9.61 -6.42
N ARG A 35 11.84 -10.19 -5.95
CA ARG A 35 12.00 -10.64 -4.55
C ARG A 35 11.90 -9.50 -3.53
N ARG A 36 12.45 -8.31 -3.83
CA ARG A 36 12.36 -7.16 -2.92
C ARG A 36 10.95 -6.58 -2.86
N LEU A 37 10.26 -6.56 -4.00
CA LEU A 37 8.85 -6.16 -4.08
C LEU A 37 7.97 -7.12 -3.26
N LEU A 38 8.23 -8.43 -3.34
CA LEU A 38 7.57 -9.44 -2.50
C LEU A 38 7.79 -9.16 -1.01
N LEU A 39 9.04 -8.95 -0.57
CA LEU A 39 9.34 -8.66 0.83
C LEU A 39 8.65 -7.37 1.31
N SER A 40 8.66 -6.33 0.48
CA SER A 40 7.96 -5.08 0.76
C SER A 40 6.44 -5.28 0.88
N ALA A 41 5.83 -6.03 -0.03
CA ALA A 41 4.41 -6.35 0.04
C ALA A 41 4.04 -7.17 1.27
N VAL A 42 4.89 -8.13 1.68
CA VAL A 42 4.72 -8.88 2.95
C VAL A 42 4.74 -7.92 4.14
N ALA A 43 5.69 -6.98 4.18
CA ALA A 43 5.77 -5.98 5.23
C ALA A 43 4.52 -5.08 5.27
N GLY A 44 3.98 -4.69 4.12
CA GLY A 44 2.71 -3.95 4.05
C GLY A 44 1.51 -4.77 4.53
N GLY A 45 1.43 -6.05 4.16
CA GLY A 45 0.40 -6.97 4.67
C GLY A 45 0.45 -7.11 6.20
N LEU A 46 1.65 -7.27 6.75
CA LEU A 46 1.88 -7.29 8.21
C LEU A 46 1.45 -5.98 8.87
N TYR A 47 1.78 -4.83 8.28
CA TYR A 47 1.35 -3.53 8.78
C TYR A 47 -0.18 -3.40 8.82
N SER A 48 -0.90 -3.88 7.80
CA SER A 48 -2.37 -3.86 7.79
C SER A 48 -3.00 -4.76 8.85
N VAL A 49 -2.36 -5.89 9.18
CA VAL A 49 -2.79 -6.75 10.30
C VAL A 49 -2.56 -6.04 11.64
N LEU A 50 -1.41 -5.39 11.83
CA LEU A 50 -1.10 -4.60 13.03
C LEU A 50 -2.09 -3.46 13.25
N VAL A 51 -2.53 -2.78 12.18
CA VAL A 51 -3.55 -1.72 12.25
C VAL A 51 -4.93 -2.27 12.64
N CYS A 52 -5.22 -3.55 12.36
CA CYS A 52 -6.47 -4.19 12.81
C CYS A 52 -6.47 -4.57 14.29
N VAL A 53 -5.34 -4.51 14.99
CA VAL A 53 -5.27 -4.84 16.42
C VAL A 53 -5.83 -3.66 17.24
N PRO A 54 -6.92 -3.86 18.01
CA PRO A 54 -7.46 -2.81 18.86
C PRO A 54 -6.44 -2.42 19.94
N GLY A 55 -6.15 -1.12 20.08
CA GLY A 55 -5.14 -0.56 20.99
C GLY A 55 -4.00 0.20 20.32
N LEU A 56 -3.87 0.12 18.99
CA LEU A 56 -2.83 0.78 18.18
C LEU A 56 -3.40 1.87 17.26
N GLU A 57 -4.30 2.72 17.77
CA GLU A 57 -4.92 3.79 16.95
C GLU A 57 -3.91 4.78 16.37
N ILE A 58 -2.80 5.01 17.09
CA ILE A 58 -1.66 5.81 16.65
C ILE A 58 -1.14 5.31 15.28
N LEU A 59 -1.16 3.99 15.07
CA LEU A 59 -0.70 3.35 13.84
C LEU A 59 -1.65 3.58 12.66
N SER A 60 -2.93 3.88 12.91
CA SER A 60 -3.91 4.22 11.88
C SER A 60 -3.81 5.67 11.39
N SER A 61 -3.03 6.50 12.10
CA SER A 61 -2.82 7.90 11.75
C SER A 61 -2.23 8.07 10.34
N ALA A 62 -2.64 9.14 9.65
CA ALA A 62 -2.17 9.45 8.30
C ALA A 62 -0.63 9.54 8.21
N LEU A 63 0.01 10.04 9.27
CA LEU A 63 1.48 10.11 9.34
C LEU A 63 2.12 8.71 9.33
N PHE A 64 1.60 7.77 10.12
CA PHE A 64 2.14 6.41 10.17
C PHE A 64 1.91 5.66 8.85
N LYS A 65 0.79 5.91 8.17
CA LYS A 65 0.55 5.37 6.82
C LYS A 65 1.55 5.91 5.80
N LEU A 66 1.88 7.20 5.86
CA LEU A 66 2.92 7.80 5.01
C LEU A 66 4.30 7.21 5.31
N ILE A 67 4.64 7.03 6.59
CA ILE A 67 5.92 6.40 6.99
C ILE A 67 5.95 4.95 6.51
N ALA A 68 4.88 4.19 6.67
CA ALA A 68 4.77 2.82 6.18
C ALA A 68 4.93 2.75 4.65
N ALA A 69 4.26 3.63 3.91
CA ALA A 69 4.40 3.72 2.46
C ALA A 69 5.85 4.04 2.04
N ALA A 70 6.49 5.00 2.72
CA ALA A 70 7.90 5.32 2.50
C ALA A 70 8.81 4.11 2.77
N LEU A 71 8.62 3.42 3.90
CA LEU A 71 9.36 2.21 4.23
C LEU A 71 9.13 1.09 3.21
N MET A 72 7.92 0.91 2.72
CA MET A 72 7.63 -0.08 1.68
C MET A 72 8.38 0.23 0.38
N VAL A 73 8.39 1.49 -0.07
CA VAL A 73 9.17 1.91 -1.24
C VAL A 73 10.67 1.70 -0.99
N LEU A 74 11.14 2.01 0.22
CA LEU A 74 12.54 1.83 0.63
C LEU A 74 12.97 0.36 0.58
N VAL A 75 12.16 -0.55 1.14
CA VAL A 75 12.44 -1.99 1.15
C VAL A 75 12.36 -2.58 -0.26
N GLY A 76 11.35 -2.16 -1.04
CA GLY A 76 11.05 -2.67 -2.37
C GLY A 76 12.08 -2.27 -3.43
N PHE A 77 12.48 -1.00 -3.44
CA PHE A 77 13.40 -0.45 -4.46
C PHE A 77 14.83 -0.26 -3.97
N GLY A 78 15.03 -0.16 -2.65
CA GLY A 78 16.31 0.14 -2.04
C GLY A 78 16.66 1.63 -2.11
N PHE A 79 17.58 2.06 -1.25
CA PHE A 79 18.14 3.39 -1.28
C PHE A 79 19.38 3.39 -2.20
N GLY A 80 19.21 3.89 -3.43
CA GLY A 80 20.32 4.06 -4.37
C GLY A 80 20.66 5.53 -4.62
N SER A 81 19.66 6.31 -5.03
CA SER A 81 19.79 7.76 -5.23
C SER A 81 18.48 8.42 -4.83
N PHE A 82 18.56 9.57 -4.15
CA PHE A 82 17.40 10.29 -3.66
C PHE A 82 16.39 10.62 -4.78
N ARG A 83 16.86 11.02 -5.97
CA ARG A 83 15.99 11.28 -7.13
C ARG A 83 15.24 10.03 -7.60
N ARG A 84 15.87 8.85 -7.55
CA ARG A 84 15.22 7.57 -7.92
C ARG A 84 14.20 7.18 -6.87
N TYR A 85 14.55 7.29 -5.60
CA TYR A 85 13.64 7.02 -4.49
C TYR A 85 12.39 7.91 -4.55
N LEU A 86 12.56 9.22 -4.77
CA LEU A 86 11.45 10.16 -4.88
C LEU A 86 10.56 9.84 -6.09
N LYS A 87 11.14 9.44 -7.24
CA LYS A 87 10.36 8.95 -8.40
C LYS A 87 9.51 7.73 -8.05
N TYR A 88 10.07 6.73 -7.38
CA TYR A 88 9.31 5.54 -6.97
C TYR A 88 8.20 5.87 -5.96
N MET A 89 8.50 6.74 -5.00
CA MET A 89 7.52 7.21 -4.02
C MET A 89 6.36 7.95 -4.68
N LEU A 90 6.64 8.87 -5.61
CA LEU A 90 5.62 9.58 -6.38
C LEU A 90 4.77 8.64 -7.24
N LEU A 91 5.42 7.70 -7.95
CA LEU A 91 4.69 6.71 -8.75
C LEU A 91 3.82 5.79 -7.89
N PHE A 92 4.33 5.35 -6.73
CA PHE A 92 3.56 4.54 -5.80
C PHE A 92 2.34 5.31 -5.25
N LEU A 93 2.53 6.58 -4.88
CA LEU A 93 1.43 7.44 -4.44
C LEU A 93 0.40 7.66 -5.54
N LEU A 94 0.84 7.95 -6.77
CA LEU A 94 -0.06 8.11 -7.91
C LEU A 94 -0.87 6.84 -8.17
N VAL A 95 -0.23 5.67 -8.19
CA VAL A 95 -0.93 4.38 -8.36
C VAL A 95 -1.89 4.14 -7.19
N SER A 96 -1.51 4.49 -5.97
CA SER A 96 -2.36 4.37 -4.78
C SER A 96 -3.59 5.27 -4.86
N VAL A 97 -3.42 6.52 -5.30
CA VAL A 97 -4.50 7.48 -5.51
C VAL A 97 -5.45 7.02 -6.61
N VAL A 98 -4.91 6.56 -7.75
CA VAL A 98 -5.73 6.03 -8.86
C VAL A 98 -6.51 4.80 -8.43
N PHE A 99 -5.87 3.87 -7.71
CA PHE A 99 -6.54 2.67 -7.21
C PHE A 99 -7.60 3.01 -6.16
N GLY A 100 -7.26 3.82 -5.15
CA GLY A 100 -8.18 4.24 -4.11
C GLY A 100 -9.37 5.02 -4.66
N GLY A 101 -9.12 5.97 -5.58
CA GLY A 101 -10.15 6.71 -6.29
C GLY A 101 -11.02 5.81 -7.17
N GLY A 102 -10.42 4.83 -7.86
CA GLY A 102 -11.16 3.85 -8.67
C GLY A 102 -12.07 2.96 -7.83
N VAL A 103 -11.57 2.43 -6.72
CA VAL A 103 -12.38 1.64 -5.76
C VAL A 103 -13.51 2.50 -5.19
N PHE A 104 -13.23 3.75 -4.83
CA PHE A 104 -14.23 4.68 -4.32
C PHE A 104 -15.32 5.02 -5.36
N ALA A 105 -14.92 5.25 -6.62
CA ALA A 105 -15.85 5.49 -7.71
C ALA A 105 -16.77 4.28 -7.96
N VAL A 106 -16.22 3.06 -7.95
CA VAL A 106 -17.01 1.82 -8.07
C VAL A 106 -17.93 1.63 -6.86
N TYR A 107 -17.49 2.00 -5.66
CA TYR A 107 -18.31 1.95 -4.45
C TYR A 107 -19.54 2.87 -4.57
N ILE A 108 -19.35 4.10 -5.04
CA ILE A 108 -20.47 5.03 -5.28
C ILE A 108 -21.37 4.51 -6.40
N ALA A 109 -20.79 4.06 -7.51
CA ALA A 109 -21.56 3.55 -8.67
C ALA A 109 -22.38 2.28 -8.33
N SER A 110 -21.92 1.48 -7.37
CA SER A 110 -22.65 0.30 -6.88
C SER A 110 -23.75 0.62 -5.85
N GLY A 111 -24.01 1.91 -5.57
CA GLY A 111 -25.07 2.35 -4.66
C GLY A 111 -24.63 2.48 -3.20
N GLY A 112 -23.33 2.48 -2.93
CA GLY A 112 -22.79 2.75 -1.59
C GLY A 112 -23.16 4.17 -1.14
N LYS A 113 -24.02 4.28 -0.12
CA LYS A 113 -24.26 5.56 0.54
C LYS A 113 -22.97 5.96 1.27
N VAL A 114 -22.44 7.13 0.93
CA VAL A 114 -21.40 7.77 1.75
C VAL A 114 -22.07 8.06 3.10
N GLN A 115 -21.61 7.41 4.16
CA GLN A 115 -22.08 7.72 5.50
C GLN A 115 -21.43 9.04 5.90
N ASP A 116 -22.23 10.11 5.85
CA ASP A 116 -21.93 11.44 6.39
C ASP A 116 -21.82 11.41 7.92
#